data_AF-A0A452Y7A2-F1
#
_entry.id   AF-A0A452Y7A2-F1
#
_cell.length_a   1.000
_cell.length_b   1.000
_cell.length_c   1.000
_cell.angle_alpha   90.00
_cell.angle_beta   90.00
_cell.angle_gamma   90.00
#
_symmetry.space_group_name_H-M   'P 1'
#
loop_
_entity.id
_entity.type
_entity.pdbx_description
1 polymer ?
#
loop_
_entity_poly.entity_id
_entity_poly.type
_entity_poly.pdbx_seq_one_letter_code
_entity_poly.pdbx_strand_id
1 'polypeptide(L)' 'DHIPLLVDSGESTHVGNRNTFSFELGWFEREGFLNLIAIEWARESGGTFHVEIWQNKIRHLRQFLRGWAKNQSGIYKVE' A
#
# COMPACT_ATOMS: atom_id res chain seq x y z
N ASP A 1 11.24 -24.18 20.02
CA ASP A 1 10.25 -23.37 19.32
C ASP A 1 10.74 -22.96 17.94
N HIS A 2 9.95 -23.27 16.91
CA HIS A 2 10.21 -22.86 15.54
C HIS A 2 9.20 -21.76 15.20
N ILE A 3 9.66 -20.52 15.05
CA ILE A 3 8.86 -19.45 14.45
C ILE A 3 8.83 -19.76 12.95
N PRO A 4 7.69 -20.15 12.36
CA PRO A 4 7.63 -20.38 10.93
C PRO A 4 7.84 -19.04 10.22
N LEU A 5 8.94 -18.92 9.49
CA LEU A 5 9.20 -17.77 8.64
C LEU A 5 8.23 -17.84 7.45
N LEU A 6 7.31 -16.88 7.39
CA LEU A 6 6.49 -16.68 6.21
C LEU A 6 7.38 -16.10 5.10
N VAL A 7 7.84 -16.97 4.22
CA VAL A 7 8.57 -16.57 3.00
C VAL A 7 7.52 -16.30 1.91
N ASP A 8 7.33 -15.03 1.57
CA ASP A 8 6.55 -14.61 0.41
C ASP A 8 7.51 -14.30 -0.74
N SER A 9 7.59 -15.22 -1.71
CA SER A 9 8.44 -15.09 -2.89
C SER A 9 7.94 -14.05 -3.90
N GLY A 10 6.74 -13.48 -3.70
CA GLY A 10 6.08 -12.58 -4.65
C GLY A 10 5.58 -13.27 -5.93
N GLU A 11 5.86 -14.57 -6.09
CA GLU A 11 5.33 -15.45 -7.13
C GLU A 11 3.81 -15.57 -6.99
N SER A 12 3.06 -15.31 -8.07
CA SER A 12 1.60 -15.43 -8.03
C SER A 12 1.21 -16.89 -7.86
N THR A 13 0.83 -17.30 -6.64
CA THR A 13 0.29 -18.64 -6.37
C THR A 13 -1.05 -18.91 -7.08
N HIS A 14 -1.67 -17.86 -7.63
CA HIS A 14 -2.85 -17.92 -8.48
C HIS A 14 -2.70 -16.97 -9.68
N VAL A 15 -3.07 -17.46 -10.87
CA VAL A 15 -3.11 -16.74 -12.17
C VAL A 15 -3.99 -15.46 -12.15
N GLY A 16 -4.68 -15.17 -11.03
CA GLY A 16 -5.69 -14.11 -10.93
C GLY A 16 -5.23 -12.77 -10.35
N ASN A 17 -4.12 -12.67 -9.61
CA ASN A 17 -3.77 -11.39 -8.96
C ASN A 17 -2.87 -10.51 -9.85
N ARG A 18 -3.46 -9.99 -10.93
CA ARG A 18 -2.80 -9.07 -11.86
C ARG A 18 -2.61 -7.65 -11.29
N ASN A 19 -3.01 -7.41 -10.04
CA ASN A 19 -2.96 -6.11 -9.36
C ASN A 19 -1.90 -6.09 -8.25
N THR A 20 -0.67 -6.46 -8.59
CA THR A 20 0.50 -6.18 -7.76
C THR A 20 0.56 -4.68 -7.48
N PHE A 21 0.76 -4.32 -6.21
CA PHE A 21 1.02 -2.94 -5.85
C PHE A 21 2.51 -2.69 -6.08
N SER A 22 2.83 -1.71 -6.91
CA SER A 22 4.19 -1.18 -7.03
C SER A 22 4.23 0.20 -6.42
N PHE A 23 5.28 0.45 -5.64
CA PHE A 23 5.59 1.77 -5.11
C PHE A 23 6.65 2.41 -6.00
N GLU A 24 6.47 3.68 -6.35
CA GLU A 24 7.43 4.43 -7.18
C GLU A 24 8.19 5.42 -6.32
N LEU A 25 9.52 5.43 -6.42
CA LEU A 25 10.37 6.34 -5.65
C LEU A 25 10.06 7.82 -5.95
N GLY A 26 9.69 8.14 -7.20
CA GLY A 26 9.33 9.49 -7.63
C GLY A 26 8.09 10.07 -6.92
N TRP A 27 7.31 9.26 -6.21
CA TRP A 27 6.21 9.78 -5.39
C TRP A 27 6.70 10.66 -4.24
N PHE A 28 7.92 10.42 -3.72
CA PHE A 28 8.50 11.26 -2.67
C PHE A 28 8.81 12.69 -3.13
N GLU A 29 9.01 12.88 -4.44
CA GLU A 29 9.27 14.20 -5.03
C GLU A 29 7.99 15.03 -5.19
N ARG A 30 6.81 14.41 -5.03
CA ARG A 30 5.52 15.10 -5.11
C ARG A 30 5.28 15.90 -3.83
N GLU A 31 4.95 17.17 -4.02
CA GLU A 31 4.60 18.06 -2.92
C GLU A 31 3.43 17.49 -2.10
N GLY A 32 3.57 17.51 -0.77
CA GLY A 32 2.54 17.04 0.15
C GLY A 32 2.41 15.51 0.26
N PHE A 33 3.15 14.70 -0.51
CA PHE A 33 3.04 13.24 -0.48
C PHE A 33 3.31 12.66 0.92
N LEU A 34 4.40 13.06 1.56
CA LEU A 34 4.74 12.59 2.92
C LEU A 34 3.67 12.96 3.95
N ASN A 35 3.11 14.16 3.86
CA ASN A 35 2.02 14.58 4.75
C ASN A 35 0.76 13.75 4.52
N LEU A 36 0.42 13.50 3.25
CA LEU A 36 -0.69 12.64 2.87
C LEU A 36 -0.51 11.20 3.41
N ILE A 37 0.69 10.64 3.34
CA ILE A 37 0.98 9.32 3.92
C ILE A 37 0.84 9.35 5.45
N ALA A 38 1.36 10.39 6.11
CA ALA A 38 1.26 10.52 7.56
C ALA A 38 -0.19 10.59 8.03
N ILE A 39 -1.03 11.39 7.36
CA ILE A 39 -2.47 11.50 7.64
C ILE A 39 -3.14 10.13 7.43
N GLU A 40 -2.89 9.48 6.29
CA GLU A 40 -3.53 8.20 5.98
C GLU A 40 -3.08 7.09 6.93
N TRP A 41 -1.82 7.10 7.36
CA TRP A 41 -1.27 6.15 8.32
C TRP A 41 -1.80 6.37 9.73
N ALA A 42 -2.07 7.61 10.13
CA ALA A 42 -2.62 7.95 11.44
C ALA A 42 -4.07 7.47 11.62
N ARG A 43 -4.79 7.17 10.52
CA ARG A 43 -6.16 6.67 10.58
C ARG A 43 -6.28 5.42 11.44
N GLU A 44 -7.34 5.38 12.24
CA GLU A 44 -7.68 4.21 13.03
C GLU A 44 -7.90 3.00 12.12
N SER A 45 -7.48 1.83 12.57
CA SER A 45 -7.63 0.58 11.83
C SER A 45 -8.23 -0.45 12.75
N GLY A 46 -9.32 -1.06 12.33
CA GLY A 46 -9.98 -2.11 13.10
C GLY A 46 -9.09 -3.33 13.28
N GLY A 47 -9.33 -4.08 14.35
CA GLY A 47 -8.60 -5.29 14.71
C GLY A 47 -8.56 -5.46 16.22
N THR A 48 -8.41 -6.70 16.69
CA THR A 48 -8.32 -6.99 18.12
C THR A 48 -6.86 -7.17 18.53
N PHE A 49 -6.04 -7.74 17.66
CA PHE A 49 -4.62 -7.97 17.91
C PHE A 49 -3.72 -7.00 17.14
N HIS A 50 -2.56 -6.68 17.72
CA HIS A 50 -1.58 -5.75 17.12
C HIS A 50 -1.16 -6.15 15.69
N VAL A 51 -1.00 -7.44 15.42
CA VAL A 51 -0.62 -7.95 14.09
C VAL A 51 -1.74 -7.71 13.07
N GLU A 52 -3.00 -7.88 13.46
CA GLU A 52 -4.15 -7.64 12.59
C GLU A 52 -4.29 -6.16 12.27
N ILE A 53 -4.13 -5.29 13.29
CA ILE A 53 -4.14 -3.84 13.12
C ILE A 53 -3.06 -3.42 12.12
N TRP A 54 -1.84 -3.95 12.27
CA TRP A 54 -0.74 -3.65 11.35
C TRP A 54 -1.03 -4.14 9.93
N GLN A 55 -1.51 -5.38 9.77
CA GLN A 55 -1.91 -5.92 8.46
C GLN A 55 -3.01 -5.09 7.81
N ASN A 56 -4.00 -4.64 8.60
CA ASN A 56 -5.10 -3.82 8.13
C ASN A 56 -4.62 -2.43 7.71
N LYS A 57 -3.75 -1.77 8.51
CA LYS A 57 -3.10 -0.50 8.16
C LYS A 57 -2.35 -0.60 6.83
N ILE A 58 -1.53 -1.64 6.68
CA ILE A 58 -0.73 -1.84 5.48
C ILE A 58 -1.62 -2.17 4.27
N ARG A 59 -2.68 -2.96 4.43
CA ARG A 59 -3.65 -3.23 3.36
C ARG A 59 -4.35 -1.94 2.90
N HIS A 60 -4.81 -1.14 3.85
CA HIS A 60 -5.49 0.12 3.62
C HIS A 60 -4.59 1.12 2.90
N LEU A 61 -3.37 1.33 3.40
CA LEU A 61 -2.39 2.23 2.77
C LEU A 61 -2.10 1.84 1.31
N ARG A 62 -1.91 0.54 1.03
CA ARG A 62 -1.71 0.07 -0.34
C ARG A 62 -2.93 0.25 -1.24
N GLN A 63 -4.16 0.16 -0.71
CA GLN A 63 -5.36 0.43 -1.49
C GLN A 63 -5.50 1.91 -1.82
N PHE A 64 -5.28 2.77 -0.81
CA PHE A 64 -5.26 4.22 -0.98
C PHE A 64 -4.24 4.66 -2.04
N LEU A 65 -3.00 4.19 -1.92
CA LEU A 65 -1.91 4.57 -2.84
C LEU A 65 -2.18 4.11 -4.28
N ARG A 66 -2.81 2.95 -4.49
CA ARG A 66 -3.25 2.55 -5.83
C ARG A 66 -4.24 3.54 -6.45
N GLY A 67 -5.19 4.03 -5.66
CA GLY A 67 -6.17 5.02 -6.12
C GLY A 67 -5.51 6.37 -6.42
N TRP A 68 -4.66 6.82 -5.52
CA TRP A 68 -3.89 8.06 -5.68
C TRP A 68 -3.00 8.01 -6.92
N ALA A 69 -2.23 6.93 -7.13
CA ALA A 69 -1.35 6.78 -8.29
C ALA A 69 -2.13 6.84 -9.62
N LYS A 70 -3.29 6.17 -9.70
CA LYS A 70 -4.17 6.25 -10.88
C LYS A 70 -4.65 7.66 -11.16
N ASN A 71 -5.01 8.41 -10.12
CA ASN A 71 -5.42 9.81 -10.24
C ASN A 71 -4.26 10.67 -10.75
N GLN A 72 -3.05 10.50 -10.20
CA GLN A 72 -1.86 11.21 -10.66
C GLN A 72 -1.53 10.90 -12.12
N SER A 73 -1.47 9.64 -12.53
CA SER A 73 -1.25 9.27 -13.95
C SER A 73 -2.34 9.78 -14.89
N GLY A 74 -3.56 10.00 -14.39
CA GLY A 74 -4.65 10.61 -15.15
C GLY A 74 -4.44 12.12 -15.36
N ILE A 75 -3.96 12.83 -14.34
CA ILE A 75 -3.62 14.26 -14.43
C ILE A 75 -2.53 14.49 -15.48
N TYR A 76 -1.47 13.67 -15.49
CA TYR A 76 -0.36 13.78 -16.45
C TYR A 76 -0.72 13.42 -17.90
N LYS A 77 -1.88 12.82 -18.17
CA LYS A 77 -2.31 12.51 -19.55
C LYS A 77 -3.17 13.62 -20.17
N VAL A 78 -3.57 14.61 -19.38
CA VAL A 78 -4.43 15.72 -19.82
C VAL A 78 -3.59 16.97 -20.14
N GLU A 79 -2.31 16.99 -19.76
CA GLU A 79 -1.29 17.94 -20.24
C GLU A 79 -0.63 17.44 -21.53
#